data_AF-A0A5K1FY40-F1
#
_entry.id   AF-A0A5K1FY40-F1
#
_cell.length_a   1.000
_cell.length_b   1.000
_cell.length_c   1.000
_cell.angle_alpha   90.00
_cell.angle_beta   90.00
_cell.angle_gamma   90.00
#
_symmetry.space_group_name_H-M   'P 1'
#
loop_
_entity.id
_entity.type
_entity.pdbx_description
1 polymer ?
#
loop_
_entity_poly.entity_id
_entity_poly.type
_entity_poly.pdbx_seq_one_letter_code
_entity_poly.pdbx_strand_id
1 'polypeptide(L)' 'LRRCGKSCRLRWLNYLRPDIKRGNISDDEEELIIRMHKLLGN' A
#
# COMPACT_ATOMS: atom_id res chain seq x y z
N LEU A 1 24.20 -8.15 -0.11
CA LEU A 1 22.81 -8.57 -0.42
C LEU A 1 22.60 -8.51 -1.94
N ARG A 2 22.44 -9.63 -2.65
CA ARG A 2 22.15 -9.60 -4.09
C ARG A 2 20.68 -9.22 -4.28
N ARG A 3 20.43 -7.95 -4.57
CA ARG A 3 19.07 -7.46 -4.89
C ARG A 3 18.83 -7.64 -6.40
N CYS A 4 17.71 -8.24 -6.79
CA CYS A 4 17.29 -8.23 -8.19
C CYS A 4 16.45 -6.97 -8.48
N GLY A 5 16.44 -6.51 -9.73
CA GLY A 5 15.70 -5.29 -10.13
C GLY A 5 14.23 -5.34 -9.73
N LYS A 6 13.58 -6.51 -9.84
CA LYS A 6 12.19 -6.73 -9.39
C LYS A 6 12.03 -6.47 -7.89
N SER A 7 12.92 -7.00 -7.06
CA SER A 7 12.88 -6.80 -5.61
C SER A 7 13.14 -5.34 -5.21
N CYS A 8 14.10 -4.67 -5.89
CA CYS A 8 14.34 -3.24 -5.66
C CYS A 8 13.12 -2.39 -6.01
N ARG A 9 12.51 -2.64 -7.18
CA ARG A 9 11.31 -1.91 -7.61
C ARG A 9 10.13 -2.15 -6.68
N LEU A 10 9.89 -3.40 -6.28
CA LEU A 10 8.83 -3.74 -5.34
C LEU A 10 9.07 -3.07 -3.98
N ARG A 11 10.32 -3.07 -3.50
CA ARG A 11 10.69 -2.38 -2.26
C ARG A 11 10.46 -0.87 -2.36
N TRP A 12 10.82 -0.25 -3.48
CA TRP A 12 10.58 1.18 -3.69
C TRP A 12 9.09 1.51 -3.61
N LEU A 13 8.26 0.79 -4.38
CA LEU A 13 6.82 1.04 -4.50
C LEU A 13 6.04 0.81 -3.20
N ASN A 14 6.44 -0.16 -2.39
CA ASN A 14 5.70 -0.51 -1.17
C ASN A 14 6.28 0.08 0.11
N TYR A 15 7.56 0.48 0.12
CA TYR A 15 8.23 0.84 1.36
C TYR A 15 9.11 2.08 1.31
N LEU A 16 9.60 2.57 0.17
CA LEU A 16 10.58 3.67 0.16
C LEU A 16 10.07 4.94 -0.50
N ARG A 17 9.06 4.85 -1.37
CA ARG A 17 8.48 6.04 -2.01
C ARG A 17 7.97 7.01 -0.93
N PRO A 18 8.31 8.31 -1.01
CA PRO A 18 7.98 9.29 0.03
C PRO A 18 6.48 9.52 0.21
N ASP A 19 5.71 9.39 -0.87
CA ASP A 19 4.26 9.62 -0.87
C ASP A 19 3.47 8.49 -0.19
N ILE A 20 4.13 7.42 0.26
CA ILE A 20 3.45 6.35 0.98
C ILE A 20 3.09 6.87 2.37
N LYS A 21 1.79 7.03 2.63
CA LYS A 21 1.29 7.36 3.97
C LYS A 21 1.70 6.27 4.94
N ARG A 22 2.41 6.65 6.00
CA ARG A 22 2.84 5.77 7.10
C ARG A 22 2.06 6.12 8.36
N GLY A 23 1.78 5.11 9.17
CA GLY A 23 1.02 5.25 10.41
C GLY A 23 -0.27 4.47 10.36
N ASN A 24 -1.14 4.72 11.33
CA ASN A 24 -2.41 4.03 11.46
C ASN A 24 -3.38 4.50 10.37
N ILE A 25 -4.24 3.58 9.94
CA ILE A 25 -5.40 3.88 9.09
C ILE A 25 -6.41 4.61 9.98
N SER A 26 -6.93 5.74 9.51
CA SER A 26 -8.03 6.44 10.19
C SER A 26 -9.36 5.73 9.97
N ASP A 27 -10.33 5.93 10.87
CA ASP A 27 -11.65 5.30 10.78
C ASP A 27 -12.35 5.58 9.43
N ASP A 28 -12.22 6.79 8.89
CA ASP A 28 -12.74 7.17 7.57
C ASP A 28 -12.06 6.39 6.43
N GLU A 29 -10.74 6.19 6.53
CA GLU A 29 -10.00 5.39 5.55
C GLU A 29 -10.38 3.91 5.64
N GLU A 30 -10.63 3.39 6.84
CA GLU A 30 -11.09 2.02 7.05
C GLU A 30 -12.49 1.81 6.44
N GLU A 31 -13.43 2.72 6.71
CA GLU A 31 -14.76 2.64 6.11
C GLU A 31 -14.69 2.69 4.58
N LEU A 32 -13.84 3.56 4.05
CA LEU A 32 -13.61 3.66 2.61
C LEU A 32 -13.06 2.36 2.03
N ILE A 33 -12.07 1.75 2.67
CA ILE A 33 -11.50 0.46 2.26
C ILE A 33 -12.59 -0.62 2.21
N ILE A 34 -13.41 -0.72 3.27
CA ILE A 34 -14.50 -1.70 3.35
C ILE A 34 -15.53 -1.46 2.25
N ARG A 35 -15.92 -0.20 2.03
CA ARG A 35 -16.89 0.18 1.00
C ARG A 35 -16.38 -0.17 -0.40
N MET A 36 -15.12 0.16 -0.69
CA MET A 36 -14.50 -0.13 -1.98
C MET A 36 -14.37 -1.64 -2.21
N HIS A 37 -13.99 -2.41 -1.18
CA HIS A 37 -13.95 -3.87 -1.27
C HIS A 37 -15.35 -4.47 -1.54
N LYS A 38 -16.40 -3.97 -0.89
CA LYS A 38 -17.77 -4.46 -1.16
C LYS A 38 -18.23 -4.15 -2.59
N LEU A 39 -17.85 -2.99 -3.11
CA LEU A 39 -18.26 -2.54 -4.44
C LEU A 39 -17.51 -3.25 -5.57
N LEU A 40 -16.20 -3.41 -5.43
CA LEU A 40 -15.33 -3.90 -6.50
C LEU A 40 -14.97 -5.39 -6.35
N GLY A 41 -15.15 -5.96 -5.15
CA GLY A 41 -14.71 -7.31 -4.85
C GLY A 41 -13.19 -7.47 -4.81
N ASN A 42 -12.75 -8.71 -4.71
CA ASN A 42 -11.40 -9.18 -5.00
C ASN A 42 -11.53 -10.48 -5.80
#